data_AF-A0AAE2XYL7-F1
#
_entry.id   AF-A0AAE2XYL7-F1
#
_cell.length_a   1.000
_cell.length_b   1.000
_cell.length_c   1.000
_cell.angle_alpha   90.00
_cell.angle_beta   90.00
_cell.angle_gamma   90.00
#
_symmetry.space_group_name_H-M   'P 1'
#
loop_
_entity.id
_entity.type
_entity.pdbx_description
1 polymer ?
#
loop_
_entity_poly.entity_id
_entity_poly.type
_entity_poly.pdbx_seq_one_letter_code
_entity_poly.pdbx_strand_id
1 'polypeptide(L)'
;MSTIQVDEETKRKLLEIAGRLQAELKRNVTFNDAIKFLIEQYEGKKDFSALRPFFGILRNSPGEVRRILGELREEEGKRLEKFTRQSSG
;
A
#
# COMPACT_ATOMS: atom_id res chain seq x y z
N MET A 1 27.73 7.03 -2.24
CA MET A 1 27.19 7.48 -3.55
C MET A 1 27.64 6.46 -4.58
N SER A 2 26.71 5.88 -5.31
CA SER A 2 26.98 4.85 -6.33
C SER A 2 26.21 5.23 -7.59
N THR A 3 26.77 4.92 -8.76
CA THR A 3 26.16 5.25 -10.04
C THR A 3 25.36 4.06 -10.55
N ILE A 4 24.10 4.30 -10.94
CA ILE A 4 23.27 3.33 -11.64
C ILE A 4 23.02 3.90 -13.03
N GLN A 5 23.35 3.12 -14.06
CA GLN A 5 23.07 3.49 -15.45
C GLN A 5 21.62 3.12 -15.77
N VAL A 6 20.85 4.07 -16.27
CA VAL A 6 19.47 3.89 -16.71
C VAL A 6 19.27 4.62 -18.04
N ASP A 7 18.40 4.10 -18.90
CA ASP A 7 18.00 4.80 -20.12
C ASP A 7 17.08 5.99 -19.83
N GLU A 8 16.87 6.85 -20.83
CA GLU A 8 16.04 8.04 -20.71
C GLU A 8 14.56 7.72 -20.44
N GLU A 9 14.06 6.58 -20.92
CA GLU A 9 12.69 6.15 -20.65
C GLU A 9 12.50 5.81 -19.17
N THR A 10 13.43 5.03 -18.61
CA THR A 10 13.46 4.65 -17.19
C THR A 10 13.60 5.88 -16.31
N LYS A 11 14.48 6.82 -16.67
CA LYS A 11 14.64 8.08 -15.97
C LYS A 11 13.35 8.91 -15.95
N ARG A 12 12.64 8.97 -17.08
CA ARG A 12 11.33 9.65 -17.16
C ARG A 12 10.29 9.00 -16.25
N LYS A 13 10.18 7.67 -16.28
CA LYS A 13 9.27 6.93 -15.39
C LYS A 13 9.59 7.13 -13.92
N LEU A 14 10.88 7.10 -13.56
CA LEU A 14 11.32 7.38 -12.19
C LEU A 14 10.96 8.79 -11.74
N LEU A 15 11.02 9.77 -12.65
CA LEU A 15 10.64 11.15 -12.35
C LEU A 15 9.13 11.28 -12.12
N GLU A 16 8.30 10.62 -12.93
CA GLU A 16 6.86 10.57 -12.73
C GLU A 16 6.48 9.95 -11.38
N ILE A 17 7.14 8.84 -11.01
CA ILE A 17 6.94 8.17 -9.72
C ILE A 17 7.36 9.10 -8.57
N ALA A 18 8.52 9.73 -8.67
CA ALA A 18 8.99 10.69 -7.67
C ALA A 18 8.02 11.87 -7.50
N GLY A 19 7.48 12.41 -8.60
CA GLY A 19 6.50 13.49 -8.57
C GLY A 19 5.20 13.10 -7.86
N ARG A 20 4.70 11.89 -8.11
CA ARG A 20 3.54 11.35 -7.39
C ARG A 20 3.81 11.19 -5.90
N LEU A 21 4.94 10.58 -5.55
CA LEU A 21 5.36 10.40 -4.16
C LEU A 21 5.54 11.73 -3.43
N GLN A 22 6.08 12.75 -4.11
CA GLN A 22 6.24 14.08 -3.54
C GLN A 22 4.89 14.74 -3.23
N ALA A 23 3.90 14.58 -4.11
CA ALA A 23 2.54 15.08 -3.88
C ALA A 23 1.86 14.37 -2.69
N GLU A 24 2.02 13.04 -2.59
CA GLU A 24 1.43 12.23 -1.52
C GLU A 24 2.08 12.50 -0.15
N LEU A 25 3.41 12.53 -0.10
CA LEU A 25 4.16 12.65 1.16
C LEU A 25 4.38 14.09 1.61
N LYS A 26 4.02 15.09 0.78
CA LYS A 26 4.21 16.53 1.03
C LYS A 26 5.64 16.90 1.44
N ARG A 27 6.63 16.14 0.96
CA ARG A 27 8.07 16.36 1.19
C ARG A 27 8.83 16.24 -0.12
N ASN A 28 10.05 16.79 -0.16
CA ASN A 28 10.94 16.55 -1.29
C ASN A 28 11.29 15.06 -1.40
N VAL A 29 11.17 14.52 -2.61
CA VAL A 29 11.44 13.12 -2.93
C VAL A 29 12.55 13.06 -3.97
N THR A 30 13.56 12.23 -3.69
CA THR A 30 14.68 11.99 -4.60
C THR A 30 14.45 10.76 -5.46
N PHE A 31 15.26 10.56 -6.51
CA PHE A 31 15.28 9.29 -7.24
C PHE A 31 15.58 8.09 -6.35
N ASN A 32 16.38 8.27 -5.29
CA ASN A 32 16.67 7.20 -4.35
C ASN A 32 15.42 6.81 -3.53
N ASP A 33 14.59 7.79 -3.13
CA ASP A 33 13.30 7.51 -2.49
C ASP A 33 12.36 6.74 -3.44
N ALA A 34 12.29 7.16 -4.71
CA ALA A 34 11.46 6.47 -5.72
C ALA A 34 11.93 5.03 -5.97
N ILE A 35 13.24 4.80 -6.05
CA ILE A 35 13.82 3.46 -6.19
C ILE A 35 13.51 2.59 -4.97
N LYS A 36 13.67 3.12 -3.76
CA LYS A 36 13.31 2.40 -2.52
C LYS A 36 11.84 2.02 -2.49
N PHE A 37 10.96 2.95 -2.84
CA PHE A 37 9.53 2.69 -2.94
C PHE A 37 9.25 1.54 -3.93
N LEU A 38 9.88 1.54 -5.11
CA LEU A 38 9.70 0.46 -6.08
C LEU A 38 10.22 -0.89 -5.58
N ILE A 39 11.35 -0.89 -4.86
CA ILE A 39 11.91 -2.10 -4.22
C ILE A 39 10.92 -2.62 -3.17
N GLU A 40 10.42 -1.76 -2.28
CA GLU A 40 9.42 -2.13 -1.27
C GLU A 40 8.13 -2.67 -1.90
N GLN A 41 7.66 -2.09 -3.01
CA GLN A 41 6.49 -2.61 -3.74
C GLN A 41 6.77 -3.96 -4.42
N TYR A 42 8.00 -4.20 -4.87
CA TYR A 42 8.40 -5.47 -5.47
C TYR A 42 8.61 -6.57 -4.43
N GLU A 43 9.22 -6.24 -3.29
CA GLU A 43 9.50 -7.15 -2.17
C GLU A 43 8.27 -7.39 -1.30
N GLY A 44 7.46 -6.36 -1.04
CA GLY A 44 6.20 -6.46 -0.31
C GLY A 44 5.15 -7.32 -1.02
N LYS A 45 5.26 -7.51 -2.34
CA LYS A 45 4.49 -8.52 -3.08
C LYS A 45 4.95 -9.97 -2.81
N LYS A 46 6.13 -10.17 -2.23
CA LYS A 46 6.72 -11.48 -1.94
C LYS A 46 6.64 -11.87 -0.47
N ASP A 47 6.50 -10.91 0.45
CA ASP A 47 6.50 -11.21 1.88
C ASP A 47 5.09 -11.46 2.47
N PHE A 48 4.52 -12.62 2.14
CA PHE A 48 3.37 -13.18 2.86
C PHE A 48 3.81 -13.86 4.17
N SER A 49 5.05 -13.68 4.65
CA SER A 49 5.51 -14.35 5.86
C SER A 49 4.79 -13.89 7.11
N ALA A 50 4.45 -12.60 7.17
CA ALA A 50 3.60 -12.04 8.23
C ALA A 50 2.18 -12.65 8.23
N LEU A 51 1.76 -13.23 7.10
CA LEU A 51 0.47 -13.91 6.96
C LEU A 51 0.55 -15.43 7.22
N ARG A 52 1.74 -16.01 7.45
CA ARG A 52 1.95 -17.43 7.81
C ARG A 52 1.02 -17.94 8.92
N PRO A 53 0.82 -17.21 10.04
CA PRO A 53 -0.09 -17.65 11.09
C PRO A 53 -1.55 -17.75 10.62
N PHE A 54 -1.93 -16.99 9.59
CA PHE A 54 -3.28 -16.92 9.06
C PHE A 54 -3.54 -17.93 7.94
N PHE A 55 -2.53 -18.53 7.30
CA PHE A 55 -2.75 -19.56 6.27
C PHE A 55 -3.45 -20.83 6.80
N GLY A 56 -3.37 -21.11 8.11
CA GLY A 56 -4.15 -22.17 8.75
C GLY A 56 -5.65 -21.84 8.85
N ILE A 57 -5.99 -20.55 9.02
CA ILE A 57 -7.37 -20.03 9.11
C ILE A 57 -7.96 -19.87 7.70
N LEU A 58 -7.15 -19.42 6.74
CA LEU A 58 -7.53 -19.20 5.34
C LEU A 58 -7.65 -20.47 4.49
N ARG A 59 -7.36 -21.65 5.06
CA ARG A 59 -7.60 -22.95 4.39
C ARG A 59 -9.07 -23.21 4.11
N ASN A 60 -9.96 -22.61 4.90
CA ASN A 60 -11.39 -22.69 4.67
C ASN A 60 -11.79 -21.59 3.68
N SER A 61 -12.10 -22.01 2.44
CA SER A 61 -12.79 -21.24 1.40
C SER A 61 -12.33 -19.78 1.24
N PRO A 62 -11.50 -19.47 0.24
CA PRO A 62 -11.20 -18.09 -0.15
C PRO A 62 -12.44 -17.21 -0.42
N GLY A 63 -13.62 -17.80 -0.63
CA GLY A 63 -14.90 -17.09 -0.73
C GLY A 63 -15.45 -16.65 0.64
N GLU A 64 -15.32 -17.49 1.66
CA GLU A 64 -15.81 -17.21 3.01
C GLU A 64 -14.98 -16.11 3.68
N VAL A 65 -13.66 -16.15 3.51
CA VAL A 65 -12.75 -15.09 3.96
C VAL A 65 -13.11 -13.75 3.33
N ARG A 66 -13.35 -13.73 2.00
CA ARG A 66 -13.73 -12.51 1.28
C ARG A 66 -15.06 -11.94 1.78
N ARG A 67 -16.02 -12.81 2.12
CA ARG A 67 -17.30 -12.39 2.70
C ARG A 67 -17.11 -11.75 4.08
N ILE A 68 -16.40 -12.41 4.99
CA ILE A 68 -16.17 -11.92 6.36
C ILE A 68 -15.42 -10.58 6.34
N LEU A 69 -14.40 -10.45 5.48
CA LEU A 69 -13.66 -9.19 5.33
C LEU A 69 -14.55 -8.06 4.75
N GLY A 70 -15.52 -8.39 3.92
CA GLY A 70 -16.52 -7.44 3.43
C GLY A 70 -17.44 -6.95 4.54
N GLU A 71 -17.99 -7.87 5.33
CA GLU A 71 -18.88 -7.57 6.46
C GLU A 71 -18.19 -6.67 7.50
N LEU A 72 -16.95 -6.99 7.89
CA LEU A 72 -16.16 -6.18 8.83
C LEU A 72 -15.91 -4.76 8.31
N ARG A 73 -15.68 -4.58 7.01
CA ARG A 73 -15.49 -3.24 6.41
C ARG A 73 -16.77 -2.42 6.44
N GLU A 74 -17.92 -3.04 6.21
CA GLU A 74 -19.20 -2.35 6.30
C GLU A 74 -19.53 -1.93 7.75
N GLU A 75 -19.23 -2.78 8.72
CA GLU A 75 -19.39 -2.45 10.14
C GLU A 75 -18.49 -1.29 10.56
N GLU A 76 -17.22 -1.31 10.16
CA GLU A 76 -16.30 -0.20 10.41
C GLU A 76 -16.76 1.10 9.73
N GLY A 77 -17.25 1.04 8.50
CA GLY A 77 -17.84 2.20 7.80
C GLY A 77 -19.00 2.81 8.58
N LYS A 78 -19.95 1.98 9.04
CA LYS A 78 -21.10 2.43 9.86
C LYS A 78 -20.65 3.01 11.21
N ARG A 79 -19.61 2.43 11.82
CA ARG A 79 -19.04 2.91 13.09
C ARG A 79 -18.40 4.29 12.90
N LEU A 80 -17.64 4.48 11.83
CA LEU A 80 -17.00 5.75 11.48
C LEU A 80 -18.05 6.84 11.16
N GLU A 81 -19.10 6.52 10.42
CA GLU A 81 -20.21 7.44 10.14
C GLU A 81 -20.94 7.89 11.41
N LYS A 82 -21.13 6.99 12.39
CA LYS A 82 -21.69 7.36 13.69
C LYS A 82 -20.76 8.30 14.46
N PHE A 83 -19.45 8.05 14.40
CA PHE A 83 -18.44 8.87 15.04
C PHE A 83 -18.38 10.29 14.45
N THR A 84 -18.42 10.42 13.13
CA THR A 84 -18.38 11.73 12.46
C THR A 84 -19.64 12.56 12.73
N ARG A 85 -20.81 11.91 12.89
CA ARG A 85 -22.06 12.59 13.28
C ARG A 85 -22.06 13.05 14.74
N GLN A 86 -21.42 12.33 15.65
CA GLN A 86 -21.32 12.72 17.07
C GLN A 86 -20.32 13.85 17.32
N SER A 87 -19.29 14.00 16.49
CA SER A 87 -18.28 15.05 16.64
C SER A 87 -18.66 16.40 15.99
N SER A 88 -19.85 16.51 15.39
CA SER A 88 -20.29 17.69 14.62
C SER A 88 -21.50 18.43 15.22
N GLY A 89 -21.89 18.11 16.46
CA GLY A 89 -22.96 18.77 17.21
C GLY A 89 -22.48 19.21 18.59
#